data_AF-A0A538BWH2-F1
#
_entry.id   AF-A0A538BWH2-F1
#
_cell.length_a   1.000
_cell.length_b   1.000
_cell.length_c   1.000
_cell.angle_alpha   90.00
_cell.angle_beta   90.00
_cell.angle_gamma   90.00
#
_symmetry.space_group_name_H-M   'P 1'
#
loop_
_entity.id
_entity.type
_entity.pdbx_description
1 polymer ?
#
loop_
_entity_poly.entity_id
_entity_poly.type
_entity_poly.pdbx_seq_one_letter_code
_entity_poly.pdbx_strand_id
1 'polypeptide(L)'
;SGSARGGQAYVRLADFPAPGLSLVVGRQKFYESRRWYYDNKNLDAVRMFGDYGRVTFEASVGRDLFDKTRNQRDQNATNPIAEVRWDLRSDLALQAFYLDREDRTELRDSPRILGLRVLGDPGTHFKFWADLAHEGGTRGRLDSSTGQVIVRGVQAHALDVGLTYRPRIVLDPSFTVSYALGSGDDELTLPAGQQPQGADGTFRQSGLQRNRASLNGVVSFRYYGEVLDPELTNLRIQTLGAALRPARS
;
A
#
# COMPACT_ATOMS: atom_id res chain seq x y z
N SER A 1 15.25 -28.06 -11.15
CA SER A 1 14.17 -27.33 -10.46
C SER A 1 13.81 -26.10 -11.28
N GLY A 2 12.68 -26.13 -12.00
CA GLY A 2 12.22 -24.96 -12.76
C GLY A 2 11.43 -24.02 -11.84
N SER A 3 11.88 -22.78 -11.66
CA SER A 3 11.02 -21.75 -11.06
C SER A 3 10.17 -21.13 -12.16
N ALA A 4 8.88 -21.47 -12.19
CA ALA A 4 7.92 -20.73 -12.99
C ALA A 4 7.64 -19.41 -12.26
N ARG A 5 8.32 -18.33 -12.64
CA ARG A 5 7.89 -16.97 -12.27
C ARG A 5 6.59 -16.70 -13.04
N GLY A 6 5.46 -17.07 -12.45
CA GLY A 6 4.14 -17.02 -13.10
C GLY A 6 3.83 -15.62 -13.65
N GLY A 7 3.74 -15.53 -14.99
CA GLY A 7 3.31 -14.34 -15.71
C GLY A 7 1.84 -13.99 -15.47
N GLN A 8 1.29 -13.14 -16.32
CA GLN A 8 -0.14 -12.80 -16.29
C GLN A 8 -0.90 -13.76 -17.22
N ALA A 9 -2.07 -14.22 -16.76
CA ALA A 9 -2.99 -15.03 -17.53
C ALA A 9 -4.41 -14.76 -17.01
N TYR A 10 -5.19 -13.96 -17.73
CA TYR A 10 -6.51 -13.53 -17.30
C TYR A 10 -7.47 -13.35 -18.48
N VAL A 11 -8.76 -13.40 -18.19
CA VAL A 11 -9.84 -12.99 -19.08
C VAL A 11 -10.39 -11.66 -18.59
N ARG A 12 -10.63 -10.73 -19.52
CA ARG A 12 -11.31 -9.47 -19.24
C ARG A 12 -12.65 -9.45 -19.98
N LEU A 13 -13.73 -9.20 -19.24
CA LEU A 13 -15.06 -8.94 -19.75
C LEU A 13 -15.33 -7.45 -19.59
N ALA A 14 -15.41 -6.72 -20.70
CA ALA A 14 -15.83 -5.32 -20.71
C ALA A 14 -17.37 -5.24 -20.69
N ASP A 15 -17.90 -4.16 -20.14
CA ASP A 15 -19.34 -3.89 -20.00
C ASP A 15 -20.11 -5.02 -19.30
N PHE A 16 -19.48 -5.65 -18.30
CA PHE A 16 -20.06 -6.72 -17.50
C PHE A 16 -19.84 -6.45 -16.01
N PRO A 17 -20.88 -6.61 -15.16
CA PRO A 17 -22.24 -7.05 -15.48
C PRO A 17 -23.16 -5.96 -16.06
N ALA A 18 -22.65 -4.74 -16.25
CA ALA A 18 -23.38 -3.61 -16.80
C ALA A 18 -22.43 -2.70 -17.62
N PRO A 19 -22.96 -1.84 -18.50
CA PRO A 19 -22.15 -0.87 -19.24
C PRO A 19 -21.29 -0.01 -18.32
N GLY A 20 -20.03 0.23 -18.70
CA GLY A 20 -19.06 0.99 -17.91
C GLY A 20 -18.35 0.19 -16.81
N LEU A 21 -18.70 -1.09 -16.61
CA LEU A 21 -18.02 -1.99 -15.68
C LEU A 21 -17.13 -3.00 -16.42
N SER A 22 -15.95 -3.27 -15.89
CA SER A 22 -15.06 -4.32 -16.37
C SER A 22 -14.82 -5.35 -15.28
N LEU A 23 -14.95 -6.63 -15.62
CA LEU A 23 -14.57 -7.75 -14.77
C LEU A 23 -13.32 -8.42 -15.32
N VAL A 24 -12.32 -8.67 -14.48
CA VAL A 24 -11.09 -9.38 -14.82
C VAL A 24 -10.93 -10.57 -13.88
N VAL A 25 -10.77 -11.76 -14.46
CA VAL A 25 -10.61 -13.02 -13.73
C VAL A 25 -9.34 -13.72 -14.19
N GLY A 26 -8.49 -14.08 -13.23
CA GLY A 26 -7.25 -14.83 -13.46
C GLY A 26 -6.04 -14.19 -12.80
N ARG A 27 -4.85 -14.65 -13.20
CA ARG A 27 -3.58 -14.13 -12.68
C ARG A 27 -3.26 -12.80 -13.33
N GLN A 28 -3.34 -11.73 -12.55
CA GLN A 28 -3.22 -10.37 -13.00
C GLN A 28 -2.34 -9.56 -12.07
N LYS A 29 -1.85 -8.43 -12.56
CA LYS A 29 -0.93 -7.57 -11.82
C LYS A 29 -1.69 -6.48 -11.07
N PHE A 30 -1.42 -6.39 -9.78
CA PHE A 30 -1.88 -5.33 -8.90
C PHE A 30 -0.83 -4.24 -8.82
N TYR A 31 -1.26 -3.00 -8.99
CA TYR A 31 -0.40 -1.84 -8.97
C TYR A 31 -1.15 -0.64 -8.40
N GLU A 32 -0.57 -0.03 -7.38
CA GLU A 32 -1.05 1.22 -6.80
C GLU A 32 -0.01 2.32 -7.09
N SER A 33 -0.47 3.48 -7.55
CA SER A 33 0.38 4.58 -8.03
C SER A 33 1.46 5.05 -7.04
N ARG A 34 1.13 5.16 -5.75
CA ARG A 34 2.01 5.56 -4.64
C ARG A 34 2.74 4.36 -4.04
N ARG A 35 2.34 3.13 -4.40
CA ARG A 35 2.88 1.85 -3.92
C ARG A 35 2.91 1.77 -2.39
N TRP A 36 1.98 2.46 -1.74
CA TRP A 36 1.94 2.62 -0.28
C TRP A 36 1.36 1.39 0.41
N TYR A 37 0.56 0.61 -0.32
CA TYR A 37 -0.09 -0.58 0.23
C TYR A 37 -0.27 -1.73 -0.78
N TYR A 38 0.14 -1.56 -2.04
CA TYR A 38 0.35 -2.65 -3.00
C TYR A 38 1.44 -2.23 -3.98
N ASP A 39 2.41 -3.09 -4.26
CA ASP A 39 3.36 -2.90 -5.35
C ASP A 39 3.50 -4.14 -6.22
N ASN A 40 3.10 -3.97 -7.49
CA ASN A 40 3.59 -4.73 -8.63
C ASN A 40 3.63 -6.25 -8.40
N LYS A 41 2.59 -6.81 -7.77
CA LYS A 41 2.43 -8.24 -7.46
C LYS A 41 1.43 -8.88 -8.41
N ASN A 42 1.70 -10.11 -8.82
CA ASN A 42 0.74 -10.90 -9.57
C ASN A 42 -0.10 -11.70 -8.57
N LEU A 43 -1.43 -11.54 -8.64
CA LEU A 43 -2.39 -12.31 -7.85
C LEU A 43 -3.37 -13.00 -8.78
N ASP A 44 -3.77 -14.20 -8.39
CA ASP A 44 -4.93 -14.90 -8.92
C ASP A 44 -6.17 -14.26 -8.29
N ALA A 45 -6.92 -13.49 -9.07
CA ALA A 45 -7.96 -12.62 -8.53
C ALA A 45 -9.18 -12.53 -9.44
N VAL A 46 -10.31 -12.22 -8.80
CA VAL A 46 -11.49 -11.61 -9.44
C VAL A 46 -11.45 -10.12 -9.11
N ARG A 47 -11.46 -9.26 -10.12
CA ARG A 47 -11.35 -7.81 -9.98
C ARG A 47 -12.42 -7.14 -10.84
N MET A 48 -13.18 -6.23 -10.25
CA MET A 48 -14.14 -5.38 -10.93
C MET A 48 -13.68 -3.93 -10.82
N PHE A 49 -13.79 -3.18 -11.91
CA PHE A 49 -13.53 -1.74 -11.90
C PHE A 49 -14.45 -1.03 -12.90
N GLY A 50 -14.72 0.24 -12.65
CA GLY A 50 -15.58 1.03 -13.50
C GLY A 50 -15.40 2.53 -13.27
N ASP A 51 -15.88 3.29 -14.24
CA ASP A 51 -15.83 4.74 -14.26
C ASP A 51 -17.26 5.31 -14.37
N TYR A 52 -17.60 6.23 -13.48
CA TYR A 52 -18.87 6.92 -13.47
C TYR A 52 -18.66 8.43 -13.28
N GLY A 53 -18.59 9.15 -14.40
CA GLY A 53 -18.34 10.59 -14.41
C GLY A 53 -16.96 10.94 -13.87
N ARG A 54 -16.90 11.44 -12.64
CA ARG A 54 -15.65 11.81 -11.94
C ARG A 54 -15.22 10.78 -10.90
N VAL A 55 -15.90 9.65 -10.82
CA VAL A 55 -15.63 8.60 -9.84
C VAL A 55 -15.14 7.37 -10.56
N THR A 56 -13.97 6.88 -10.16
CA THR A 56 -13.44 5.57 -10.56
C THR A 56 -13.47 4.69 -9.32
N PHE A 57 -13.83 3.42 -9.48
CA PHE A 57 -13.78 2.48 -8.37
C PHE A 57 -13.22 1.14 -8.81
N GLU A 58 -12.76 0.40 -7.83
CA GLU A 58 -12.22 -0.93 -7.96
C GLU A 58 -12.60 -1.77 -6.74
N ALA A 59 -12.94 -3.03 -6.97
CA ALA A 59 -13.05 -4.02 -5.93
C ALA A 59 -12.43 -5.32 -6.42
N SER A 60 -11.73 -6.04 -5.55
CA SER A 60 -11.16 -7.33 -5.90
C SER A 60 -11.05 -8.26 -4.71
N VAL A 61 -10.94 -9.54 -5.01
CA VAL A 61 -10.56 -10.57 -4.07
C VAL A 61 -9.54 -11.47 -4.76
N GLY A 62 -8.40 -11.69 -4.12
CA GLY A 62 -7.31 -12.45 -4.73
C GLY A 62 -6.41 -13.19 -3.77
N ARG A 63 -5.67 -14.15 -4.30
CA ARG A 63 -4.66 -14.95 -3.61
C ARG A 63 -3.42 -15.08 -4.48
N ASP A 64 -2.30 -15.51 -3.90
CA ASP A 64 -1.13 -15.92 -4.68
C ASP A 64 -1.03 -17.44 -4.68
N LEU A 65 -1.54 -18.11 -5.73
CA LEU A 65 -1.61 -19.57 -5.78
C LEU A 65 -0.30 -20.24 -6.19
N PHE A 66 0.65 -19.47 -6.74
CA PHE A 66 1.82 -20.01 -7.44
C PHE A 66 3.16 -19.64 -6.82
N ASP A 67 3.23 -18.66 -5.91
CA ASP A 67 4.48 -18.33 -5.22
C ASP A 67 4.70 -19.26 -4.00
N LYS A 68 5.35 -20.40 -4.24
CA LYS A 68 5.77 -21.35 -3.20
C LYS A 68 7.07 -20.95 -2.50
N THR A 69 7.76 -19.89 -2.96
CA THR A 69 9.11 -19.53 -2.51
C THR A 69 9.15 -18.45 -1.45
N ARG A 70 8.03 -17.78 -1.20
CA ARG A 70 7.88 -16.82 -0.09
C ARG A 70 6.99 -17.40 1.01
N ASN A 71 7.37 -17.07 2.26
CA ASN A 71 6.76 -17.40 3.55
C ASN A 71 5.38 -18.09 3.49
N GLN A 72 5.20 -19.19 4.23
CA GLN A 72 3.90 -19.88 4.38
C GLN A 72 2.73 -18.92 4.74
N ARG A 73 3.04 -17.79 5.40
CA ARG A 73 2.12 -16.68 5.69
C ARG A 73 1.39 -16.12 4.45
N ASP A 74 1.98 -16.19 3.25
CA ASP A 74 1.40 -15.65 2.01
C ASP A 74 0.50 -16.63 1.24
N GLN A 75 0.66 -17.95 1.44
CA GLN A 75 0.00 -18.96 0.61
C GLN A 75 -1.48 -19.17 0.96
N ASN A 76 -1.88 -18.84 2.19
CA ASN A 76 -3.23 -19.08 2.70
C ASN A 76 -4.05 -17.80 2.94
N ALA A 77 -3.49 -16.64 2.56
CA ALA A 77 -4.16 -15.36 2.77
C ALA A 77 -5.08 -15.00 1.59
N THR A 78 -6.33 -14.64 1.91
CA THR A 78 -7.24 -14.00 0.93
C THR A 78 -7.11 -12.49 1.05
N ASN A 79 -7.03 -11.79 -0.07
CA ASN A 79 -6.78 -10.35 -0.09
C ASN A 79 -7.97 -9.62 -0.74
N PRO A 80 -9.04 -9.33 0.01
CA PRO A 80 -10.04 -8.35 -0.40
C PRO A 80 -9.43 -6.95 -0.50
N ILE A 81 -9.75 -6.24 -1.57
CA ILE A 81 -9.32 -4.86 -1.82
C ILE A 81 -10.53 -4.10 -2.35
N ALA A 82 -10.74 -2.88 -1.88
CA ALA A 82 -11.69 -1.96 -2.47
C ALA A 82 -11.09 -0.55 -2.51
N GLU A 83 -11.28 0.16 -3.60
CA GLU A 83 -10.80 1.52 -3.80
C GLU A 83 -11.88 2.35 -4.50
N VAL A 84 -12.05 3.59 -4.07
CA VAL A 84 -12.89 4.58 -4.75
C VAL A 84 -12.10 5.87 -4.84
N ARG A 85 -11.99 6.40 -6.05
CA ARG A 85 -11.36 7.68 -6.35
C ARG A 85 -12.42 8.64 -6.90
N TRP A 86 -12.44 9.85 -6.38
CA TRP A 86 -13.23 10.95 -6.88
C TRP A 86 -12.31 12.11 -7.30
N ASP A 87 -12.29 12.38 -8.61
CA ASP A 87 -11.65 13.57 -9.17
C ASP A 87 -12.52 14.80 -8.90
N LEU A 88 -12.29 15.48 -7.78
CA LEU A 88 -13.00 16.72 -7.41
C LEU A 88 -12.83 17.79 -8.49
N ARG A 89 -11.62 17.86 -9.07
CA ARG A 89 -11.22 18.70 -10.22
C ARG A 89 -10.18 17.94 -11.04
N SER A 90 -9.80 18.46 -12.21
CA SER A 90 -8.74 17.84 -13.04
C SER A 90 -7.36 17.78 -12.36
N ASP A 91 -7.15 18.58 -11.31
CA ASP A 91 -5.89 18.72 -10.58
C ASP A 91 -5.99 18.26 -9.11
N LEU A 92 -7.13 17.72 -8.68
CA LEU A 92 -7.39 17.37 -7.28
C LEU A 92 -8.30 16.15 -7.18
N ALA A 93 -7.83 15.14 -6.45
CA ALA A 93 -8.57 13.93 -6.20
C ALA A 93 -8.59 13.53 -4.73
N LEU A 94 -9.71 12.96 -4.32
CA LEU A 94 -9.88 12.25 -3.07
C LEU A 94 -9.99 10.75 -3.38
N GLN A 95 -9.34 9.90 -2.60
CA GLN A 95 -9.42 8.45 -2.71
C GLN A 95 -9.66 7.84 -1.33
N ALA A 96 -10.55 6.86 -1.26
CA ALA A 96 -10.69 5.97 -0.12
C ALA A 96 -10.27 4.57 -0.55
N PHE A 97 -9.63 3.82 0.35
CA PHE A 97 -9.22 2.44 0.10
C PHE A 97 -9.40 1.56 1.33
N TYR A 98 -9.72 0.30 1.08
CA TYR A 98 -9.85 -0.75 2.07
C TYR A 98 -9.04 -1.96 1.62
N LEU A 99 -8.29 -2.53 2.55
CA LEU A 99 -7.48 -3.72 2.33
C LEU A 99 -7.74 -4.66 3.49
N ASP A 100 -8.04 -5.89 3.17
CA ASP A 100 -8.11 -6.97 4.15
C ASP A 100 -7.13 -8.05 3.74
N ARG A 101 -6.58 -8.71 4.74
CA ARG A 101 -5.77 -9.90 4.54
C ARG A 101 -6.32 -10.97 5.47
N GLU A 102 -7.21 -11.81 4.96
CA GLU A 102 -7.77 -12.91 5.74
C GLU A 102 -6.80 -14.10 5.78
N ASP A 103 -6.08 -14.26 6.89
CA ASP A 103 -5.33 -15.47 7.19
C ASP A 103 -6.24 -16.52 7.86
N ARG A 104 -6.44 -17.64 7.18
CA ARG A 104 -7.28 -18.76 7.65
C ARG A 104 -6.50 -19.85 8.38
N THR A 105 -5.21 -19.62 8.65
CA THR A 105 -4.39 -20.53 9.46
C THR A 105 -4.63 -20.33 10.96
N GLU A 106 -4.04 -21.19 11.77
CA GLU A 106 -4.08 -21.07 13.24
C GLU A 106 -3.44 -19.78 13.76
N LEU A 107 -2.58 -19.13 12.95
CA LEU A 107 -1.99 -17.83 13.31
C LEU A 107 -3.05 -16.74 13.45
N ARG A 108 -4.14 -16.77 12.66
CA ARG A 108 -5.20 -15.74 12.67
C ARG A 108 -4.65 -14.32 12.51
N ASP A 109 -3.64 -14.16 11.67
CA ASP A 109 -3.03 -12.88 11.37
C ASP A 109 -3.80 -12.18 10.26
N SER A 110 -4.86 -11.46 10.64
CA SER A 110 -5.81 -10.84 9.71
C SER A 110 -5.91 -9.32 9.88
N PRO A 111 -4.86 -8.56 9.46
CA PRO A 111 -4.88 -7.11 9.51
C PRO A 111 -5.82 -6.53 8.45
N ARG A 112 -6.47 -5.42 8.81
CA ARG A 112 -7.37 -4.66 7.94
C ARG A 112 -6.94 -3.21 7.93
N ILE A 113 -6.84 -2.61 6.75
CA ILE A 113 -6.47 -1.21 6.60
C ILE A 113 -7.63 -0.47 5.92
N LEU A 114 -8.10 0.59 6.56
CA LEU A 114 -8.97 1.60 5.95
C LEU A 114 -8.17 2.89 5.81
N GLY A 115 -8.15 3.47 4.63
CA GLY A 115 -7.41 4.70 4.38
C GLY A 115 -8.10 5.71 3.49
N LEU A 116 -7.65 6.95 3.64
CA LEU A 116 -8.05 8.11 2.87
C LEU A 116 -6.81 8.77 2.29
N ARG A 117 -6.95 9.30 1.08
CA ARG A 117 -5.88 9.94 0.34
C ARG A 117 -6.39 11.17 -0.39
N VAL A 118 -5.61 12.25 -0.33
CA VAL A 118 -5.76 13.40 -1.21
C VAL A 118 -4.52 13.48 -2.10
N LEU A 119 -4.73 13.70 -3.39
CA LEU A 119 -3.69 13.94 -4.38
C LEU A 119 -3.99 15.24 -5.12
N GLY A 120 -3.01 16.14 -5.21
CA GLY A 120 -3.15 17.38 -5.95
C GLY A 120 -1.95 17.69 -6.85
N ASP A 121 -2.23 18.29 -8.00
CA ASP A 121 -1.27 18.87 -8.94
C ASP A 121 -1.75 20.27 -9.37
N PRO A 122 -1.99 21.21 -8.43
CA PRO A 122 -2.57 22.50 -8.77
C PRO A 122 -1.59 23.35 -9.59
N GLY A 123 -2.00 23.65 -10.82
CA GLY A 123 -1.21 24.44 -11.74
C GLY A 123 -0.02 23.66 -12.28
N THR A 124 1.17 24.28 -12.28
CA THR A 124 2.33 23.70 -12.97
C THR A 124 3.58 23.57 -12.11
N HIS A 125 3.52 24.06 -10.88
CA HIS A 125 4.68 24.16 -10.01
C HIS A 125 4.56 23.30 -8.77
N PHE A 126 3.37 22.83 -8.38
CA PHE A 126 3.18 22.12 -7.12
C PHE A 126 2.46 20.79 -7.31
N LYS A 127 2.97 19.74 -6.67
CA LYS A 127 2.26 18.48 -6.42
C LYS A 127 2.22 18.21 -4.94
N PHE A 128 1.13 17.70 -4.41
CA PHE A 128 1.04 17.31 -3.01
C PHE A 128 0.26 16.01 -2.84
N TRP A 129 0.48 15.37 -1.70
CA TRP A 129 -0.30 14.24 -1.24
C TRP A 129 -0.53 14.34 0.26
N ALA A 130 -1.62 13.75 0.71
CA ALA A 130 -1.89 13.47 2.11
C ALA A 130 -2.59 12.12 2.22
N ASP A 131 -2.03 11.24 3.02
CA ASP A 131 -2.41 9.86 3.22
C ASP A 131 -2.71 9.65 4.71
N LEU A 132 -3.86 9.07 5.03
CA LEU A 132 -4.27 8.67 6.37
C LEU A 132 -4.72 7.22 6.32
N ALA A 133 -4.31 6.42 7.30
CA ALA A 133 -4.73 5.04 7.41
C ALA A 133 -5.00 4.65 8.86
N HIS A 134 -5.96 3.74 9.05
CA HIS A 134 -6.21 3.03 10.28
C HIS A 134 -6.07 1.54 10.03
N GLU A 135 -5.28 0.86 10.86
CA GLU A 135 -5.17 -0.60 10.88
C GLU A 135 -5.98 -1.17 12.05
N GLY A 136 -6.82 -2.15 11.74
CA GLY A 136 -7.57 -2.96 12.69
C GLY A 136 -7.41 -4.44 12.42
N GLY A 137 -8.28 -5.25 13.03
CA GLY A 137 -8.28 -6.71 12.86
C GLY A 137 -7.44 -7.41 13.92
N THR A 138 -6.75 -8.49 13.53
CA THR A 138 -5.96 -9.31 14.47
C THR A 138 -4.55 -9.54 13.98
N ARG A 139 -3.62 -9.65 14.92
CA ARG A 139 -2.22 -9.98 14.66
C ARG A 139 -1.84 -11.23 15.42
N GLY A 140 -1.46 -12.24 14.65
CA GLY A 140 -1.04 -13.54 15.13
C GLY A 140 0.47 -13.69 15.14
N ARG A 141 1.04 -14.27 16.19
CA ARG A 141 2.46 -14.66 16.20
C ARG A 141 2.67 -15.96 16.96
N LEU A 142 3.63 -16.76 16.48
CA LEU A 142 4.14 -17.90 17.24
C LEU A 142 5.11 -17.39 18.32
N ASP A 143 4.85 -17.74 19.56
CA ASP A 143 5.79 -17.55 20.65
C ASP A 143 6.89 -18.62 20.55
N SER A 144 8.12 -18.20 20.26
CA SER A 144 9.24 -19.12 20.10
C SER A 144 9.68 -19.81 21.41
N SER A 145 9.27 -19.29 22.57
CA SER A 145 9.60 -19.85 23.88
C SER A 145 8.59 -20.90 24.36
N THR A 146 7.31 -20.72 24.03
CA THR A 146 6.22 -21.62 24.47
C THR A 146 5.66 -22.49 23.34
N GLY A 147 5.96 -22.16 22.08
CA GLY A 147 5.37 -22.79 20.90
C GLY A 147 3.89 -22.47 20.70
N GLN A 148 3.32 -21.54 21.49
CA GLN A 148 1.91 -21.18 21.40
C GLN A 148 1.67 -20.02 20.43
N VAL A 149 0.49 -20.02 19.81
CA VAL A 149 0.04 -18.88 19.02
C VAL A 149 -0.56 -17.82 19.94
N ILE A 150 -0.02 -16.61 19.89
CA ILE A 150 -0.55 -15.42 20.53
C ILE A 150 -1.29 -14.61 19.49
N VAL A 151 -2.53 -14.24 19.78
CA VAL A 151 -3.36 -13.39 18.92
C VAL A 151 -3.77 -12.14 19.70
N ARG A 152 -3.53 -10.96 19.11
CA ARG A 152 -3.96 -9.66 19.65
C ARG A 152 -4.87 -8.95 18.67
N GLY A 153 -5.79 -8.12 19.18
CA GLY A 153 -6.45 -7.11 18.35
C GLY A 153 -5.47 -6.01 17.94
N VAL A 154 -5.68 -5.38 16.80
CA VAL A 154 -4.86 -4.26 16.31
C VAL A 154 -5.70 -2.98 16.31
N GLN A 155 -5.10 -1.87 16.73
CA GLN A 155 -5.67 -0.52 16.64
C GLN A 155 -4.56 0.49 16.40
N ALA A 156 -4.18 0.67 15.13
CA ALA A 156 -3.03 1.50 14.76
C ALA A 156 -3.39 2.53 13.68
N HIS A 157 -2.56 3.54 13.52
CA HIS A 157 -2.80 4.65 12.60
C HIS A 157 -1.52 5.07 11.87
N ALA A 158 -1.67 5.58 10.65
CA ALA A 158 -0.59 6.17 9.89
C ALA A 158 -0.99 7.46 9.18
N LEU A 159 0.01 8.32 8.99
CA LEU A 159 -0.04 9.58 8.25
C LEU A 159 1.17 9.64 7.30
N ASP A 160 0.96 10.04 6.04
CA ASP A 160 2.03 10.45 5.13
C ASP A 160 1.60 11.69 4.35
N VAL A 161 2.33 12.78 4.48
CA VAL A 161 2.06 14.03 3.76
C VAL A 161 3.30 14.49 3.03
N GLY A 162 3.12 15.10 1.87
CA GLY A 162 4.24 15.70 1.17
C GLY A 162 3.86 16.68 0.10
N LEU A 163 4.85 17.50 -0.25
CA LEU A 163 4.78 18.57 -1.23
C LEU A 163 6.01 18.50 -2.13
N THR A 164 5.80 18.68 -3.42
CA THR A 164 6.85 18.82 -4.43
C THR A 164 6.67 20.14 -5.16
N TYR A 165 7.69 20.98 -5.12
CA TYR A 165 7.79 22.22 -5.89
C TYR A 165 8.67 22.02 -7.13
N ARG A 166 8.25 22.51 -8.29
CA ARG A 166 8.96 22.46 -9.57
C ARG A 166 8.96 23.83 -10.24
N PRO A 167 9.96 24.69 -10.05
CA PRO A 167 10.02 25.95 -10.77
C PRO A 167 10.41 25.73 -12.25
N ARG A 168 9.76 26.46 -13.16
CA ARG A 168 10.00 26.40 -14.60
C ARG A 168 11.23 27.20 -15.04
N ILE A 169 12.40 26.78 -14.60
CA ILE A 169 13.69 27.33 -15.06
C ILE A 169 14.40 26.32 -15.98
N VAL A 170 15.45 26.75 -16.69
CA VAL A 170 16.16 25.93 -17.72
C VAL A 170 16.59 24.55 -17.22
N LEU A 171 16.85 24.41 -15.91
CA LEU A 171 17.27 23.15 -15.29
C LEU A 171 16.12 22.25 -14.81
N ASP A 172 14.87 22.72 -14.90
CA ASP A 172 13.65 22.07 -14.40
C ASP A 172 13.86 21.36 -13.05
N PRO A 173 14.30 22.09 -12.00
CA PRO A 173 14.57 21.48 -10.72
C PRO A 173 13.26 21.06 -10.06
N SER A 174 13.33 20.10 -9.15
CA SER A 174 12.22 19.75 -8.28
C SER A 174 12.71 19.56 -6.85
N PHE A 175 11.95 20.10 -5.90
CA PHE A 175 12.21 20.03 -4.46
C PHE A 175 11.04 19.34 -3.79
N THR A 176 11.30 18.29 -3.02
CA THR A 176 10.26 17.54 -2.30
C THR A 176 10.54 17.57 -0.80
N VAL A 177 9.50 17.85 -0.03
CA VAL A 177 9.48 17.68 1.43
C VAL A 177 8.32 16.75 1.78
N SER A 178 8.57 15.80 2.67
CA SER A 178 7.51 14.92 3.18
C SER A 178 7.73 14.52 4.63
N TYR A 179 6.63 14.15 5.26
CA TYR A 179 6.56 13.70 6.64
C TYR A 179 5.66 12.47 6.73
N ALA A 180 6.19 11.38 7.28
CA ALA A 180 5.44 10.17 7.54
C ALA A 180 5.54 9.74 9.00
N LEU A 181 4.45 9.20 9.52
CA LEU A 181 4.28 8.72 10.88
C LEU A 181 3.45 7.44 10.85
N GLY A 182 3.96 6.36 11.46
CA GLY A 182 3.16 5.19 11.82
C GLY A 182 3.13 5.05 13.34
N SER A 183 1.96 4.80 13.92
CA SER A 183 1.84 4.58 15.36
C SER A 183 2.64 3.35 15.82
N GLY A 184 3.00 3.34 17.09
CA GLY A 184 3.75 2.31 17.77
C GLY A 184 3.36 2.29 19.24
N ASP A 185 3.42 1.11 19.85
CA ASP A 185 3.30 1.01 21.31
C ASP A 185 4.68 1.18 21.95
N ASP A 186 4.73 1.88 23.09
CA ASP A 186 5.90 1.93 23.97
C ASP A 186 6.07 0.63 24.79
N GLU A 187 5.27 -0.40 24.53
CA GLU A 187 5.21 -1.67 25.27
C GLU A 187 6.38 -2.62 24.92
N LEU A 188 7.60 -2.06 24.88
CA LEU A 188 8.87 -2.78 24.73
C LEU A 188 9.45 -3.28 26.06
N THR A 189 8.75 -3.11 27.18
CA THR A 189 9.19 -3.59 28.51
C THR A 189 8.10 -4.39 29.20
N LEU A 190 7.86 -5.61 28.72
CA LEU A 190 7.19 -6.62 29.55
C LEU A 190 8.22 -7.69 29.96
N PRO A 191 8.22 -8.10 31.24
CA PRO A 191 9.00 -9.25 31.69
C PRO A 191 8.65 -10.49 30.87
N ALA A 192 9.65 -11.35 30.63
CA ALA A 192 9.45 -12.62 29.94
C ALA A 192 8.29 -13.41 30.57
N GLY A 193 7.34 -13.85 29.74
CA GLY A 193 6.16 -14.61 30.16
C GLY A 193 4.88 -13.79 30.40
N GLN A 194 4.89 -12.47 30.24
CA GLN A 194 3.68 -11.64 30.30
C GLN A 194 3.18 -11.28 28.89
N GLN A 195 1.87 -11.41 28.68
CA GLN A 195 1.21 -10.95 27.46
C GLN A 195 0.90 -9.45 27.58
N PRO A 196 1.22 -8.65 26.55
CA PRO A 196 0.84 -7.25 26.52
C PRO A 196 -0.67 -7.06 26.63
N GLN A 197 -1.06 -6.10 27.46
CA GLN A 197 -2.46 -5.85 27.80
C GLN A 197 -3.04 -4.85 26.78
N GLY A 198 -4.12 -5.24 26.10
CA GLY A 198 -4.80 -4.37 25.14
C GLY A 198 -4.39 -4.61 23.67
N ALA A 199 -4.95 -3.78 22.79
CA ALA A 199 -4.71 -3.87 21.36
C ALA A 199 -3.27 -3.44 21.02
N ASP A 200 -2.71 -4.05 19.98
CA ASP A 200 -1.45 -3.66 19.38
C ASP A 200 -1.65 -2.36 18.57
N GLY A 201 -1.02 -1.26 19.02
CA GLY A 201 -1.03 0.05 18.37
C GLY A 201 0.11 0.27 17.38
N THR A 202 0.87 -0.78 17.07
CA THR A 202 1.96 -0.72 16.10
C THR A 202 1.44 -0.90 14.68
N PHE A 203 1.45 0.19 13.90
CA PHE A 203 0.97 0.18 12.51
C PHE A 203 1.90 -0.65 11.63
N ARG A 204 1.32 -1.53 10.80
CA ARG A 204 2.04 -2.24 9.73
C ARG A 204 1.33 -1.96 8.41
N GLN A 205 2.14 -1.75 7.38
CA GLN A 205 1.61 -1.68 6.03
C GLN A 205 1.21 -3.10 5.57
N SER A 206 0.58 -3.20 4.41
CA SER A 206 -0.01 -4.44 3.86
C SER A 206 0.90 -5.68 3.76
N GLY A 207 2.22 -5.53 3.90
CA GLY A 207 3.24 -6.52 3.52
C GLY A 207 3.44 -6.66 2.00
N LEU A 208 2.70 -5.91 1.18
CA LEU A 208 2.70 -5.95 -0.28
C LEU A 208 3.20 -4.64 -0.92
N GLN A 209 3.52 -3.64 -0.11
CA GLN A 209 4.06 -2.34 -0.51
C GLN A 209 5.53 -2.41 -1.00
N ARG A 210 5.97 -1.36 -1.70
CA ARG A 210 7.42 -1.09 -1.92
C ARG A 210 7.84 0.36 -1.67
N ASN A 211 6.92 1.23 -1.25
CA ASN A 211 7.22 2.59 -0.82
C ASN A 211 8.09 3.36 -1.83
N ARG A 212 7.69 3.39 -3.12
CA ARG A 212 8.49 3.97 -4.21
C ARG A 212 7.76 5.08 -4.98
N ALA A 213 8.45 6.20 -5.16
CA ALA A 213 8.05 7.34 -5.99
C ALA A 213 8.81 7.38 -7.29
N SER A 214 8.30 8.17 -8.24
CA SER A 214 9.17 8.80 -9.24
C SER A 214 9.40 10.26 -8.89
N LEU A 215 10.67 10.70 -8.78
CA LEU A 215 10.99 12.13 -8.83
C LEU A 215 11.14 12.51 -10.32
N ASN A 216 10.32 13.48 -10.73
CA ASN A 216 10.29 14.05 -12.09
C ASN A 216 10.19 13.04 -13.26
N GLY A 217 9.67 11.83 -13.02
CA GLY A 217 9.53 10.79 -14.06
C GLY A 217 10.84 10.25 -14.63
N VAL A 218 12.00 10.54 -14.00
CA VAL A 218 13.34 10.13 -14.48
C VAL A 218 14.01 9.14 -13.51
N VAL A 219 13.81 9.30 -12.20
CA VAL A 219 14.42 8.43 -11.19
C VAL A 219 13.34 7.93 -10.24
N SER A 220 13.24 6.61 -10.09
CA SER A 220 12.39 6.02 -9.07
C SER A 220 13.15 5.92 -7.75
N PHE A 221 12.72 6.63 -6.70
CA PHE A 221 13.34 6.58 -5.38
C PHE A 221 12.38 5.95 -4.36
N ARG A 222 12.91 5.28 -3.33
CA ARG A 222 12.10 4.83 -2.19
C ARG A 222 11.82 6.05 -1.30
N TYR A 223 10.55 6.37 -1.02
CA TYR A 223 10.19 7.58 -0.25
C TYR A 223 10.82 7.62 1.15
N TYR A 224 11.21 6.45 1.67
CA TYR A 224 11.84 6.26 2.97
C TYR A 224 13.37 6.05 2.89
N GLY A 225 13.99 6.42 1.77
CA GLY A 225 15.43 6.31 1.52
C GLY A 225 15.84 5.02 0.81
N GLU A 226 16.83 5.12 -0.09
CA GLU A 226 17.36 3.95 -0.83
C GLU A 226 18.20 3.00 0.04
N VAL A 227 18.70 3.46 1.19
CA VAL A 227 19.63 2.73 2.06
C VAL A 227 18.93 1.85 3.10
N LEU A 228 17.70 2.20 3.51
CA LEU A 228 17.05 1.57 4.68
C LEU A 228 15.85 0.66 4.36
N ASP A 229 15.19 0.82 3.19
CA ASP A 229 13.97 0.06 2.80
C ASP A 229 12.95 -0.20 3.95
N PRO A 230 12.64 0.77 4.82
CA PRO A 230 11.82 0.48 5.98
C PRO A 230 10.34 0.36 5.59
N GLU A 231 9.64 -0.57 6.24
CA GLU A 231 8.18 -0.55 6.37
C GLU A 231 7.79 0.54 7.38
N LEU A 232 6.72 1.31 7.13
CA LEU A 232 6.28 2.37 8.04
C LEU A 232 5.65 1.76 9.31
N THR A 233 6.49 1.33 10.24
CA THR A 233 6.07 0.66 11.48
C THR A 233 6.84 1.23 12.66
N ASN A 234 6.14 1.91 13.58
CA ASN A 234 6.75 2.59 14.72
C ASN A 234 7.92 3.53 14.32
N LEU A 235 7.69 4.31 13.27
CA LEU A 235 8.71 5.15 12.65
C LEU A 235 8.17 6.54 12.33
N ARG A 236 9.01 7.53 12.59
CA ARG A 236 8.85 8.91 12.14
C ARG A 236 9.90 9.19 11.09
N ILE A 237 9.48 9.53 9.88
CA ILE A 237 10.39 9.75 8.75
C ILE A 237 10.17 11.15 8.20
N GLN A 238 11.26 11.90 8.10
CA GLN A 238 11.32 13.19 7.41
C GLN A 238 12.18 13.01 6.17
N THR A 239 11.65 13.37 5.01
CA THR A 239 12.37 13.25 3.74
C THR A 239 12.51 14.62 3.09
N LEU A 240 13.74 14.95 2.68
CA LEU A 240 14.06 16.07 1.81
C LEU A 240 14.69 15.52 0.54
N GLY A 241 14.18 15.93 -0.62
CA GLY A 241 14.66 15.48 -1.92
C GLY A 241 14.82 16.65 -2.89
N ALA A 242 15.85 16.57 -3.74
CA ALA A 242 16.06 17.48 -4.86
C ALA A 242 16.46 16.69 -6.11
N ALA A 243 16.00 17.10 -7.29
CA ALA A 243 16.61 16.66 -8.55
C ALA A 243 16.50 17.73 -9.63
N LEU A 244 17.22 17.48 -10.73
CA LEU A 244 17.30 18.32 -11.91
C LEU A 244 16.95 17.48 -13.14
N ARG A 245 16.30 18.08 -14.13
CA ARG A 245 16.12 17.48 -15.45
C ARG A 245 16.65 18.44 -16.51
N PRO A 246 17.91 18.27 -16.95
CA PRO A 246 18.43 19.06 -18.05
C PRO A 246 17.58 18.83 -19.30
N ALA A 247 17.18 19.89 -19.99
CA ALA A 247 16.57 19.74 -21.31
C ALA A 247 17.53 18.96 -22.22
N ARG A 248 17.03 17.93 -22.92
CA ARG A 248 17.80 17.32 -24.01
C ARG A 248 17.95 18.38 -25.10
N SER A 249 19.19 18.81 -25.35
CA SER A 249 19.57 19.55 -26.55
C SER A 249 19.43 18.66 -27.78
#